data_AF-A0A9X2DQE7-F1
#
_entry.id   AF-A0A9X2DQE7-F1
#
_cell.length_a   1.000
_cell.length_b   1.000
_cell.length_c   1.000
_cell.angle_alpha   90.00
_cell.angle_beta   90.00
_cell.angle_gamma   90.00
#
_symmetry.space_group_name_H-M   'P 1'
#
loop_
_entity.id
_entity.type
_entity.pdbx_description
1 polymer ?
#
loop_
_entity_poly.entity_id
_entity_poly.type
_entity_poly.pdbx_seq_one_letter_code
_entity_poly.pdbx_strand_id
1 'polypeptide(L)' 'MGNHLYQEAREAVARAELLALAAETDIQREAVQKEYSRAKQALSSAFANSTPAEQEQLASLQEQLHQLGDIEQSE' A
#
# COMPACT_ATOMS: atom_id res chain seq x y z
N MET A 1 -8.64 18.24 11.65
CA MET A 1 -9.07 17.35 10.55
C MET A 1 -7.88 16.48 10.21
N GLY A 2 -7.71 15.37 10.93
CA GLY A 2 -6.68 14.39 10.61
C GLY A 2 -7.02 13.80 9.24
N ASN A 3 -6.06 13.79 8.34
CA ASN A 3 -6.24 13.43 6.94
C ASN A 3 -6.68 11.95 6.84
N HIS A 4 -7.98 11.72 6.72
CA HIS A 4 -8.57 10.38 6.68
C HIS A 4 -7.98 9.54 5.55
N LEU A 5 -7.68 10.19 4.41
CA LEU A 5 -7.03 9.55 3.26
C LEU A 5 -5.61 9.11 3.58
N TYR A 6 -4.85 9.92 4.33
CA TYR A 6 -3.51 9.55 4.78
C TYR A 6 -3.54 8.34 5.72
N GLN A 7 -4.51 8.31 6.65
CA GLN A 7 -4.69 7.15 7.55
C GLN A 7 -5.08 5.90 6.78
N GLU A 8 -6.04 6.02 5.85
CA GLU A 8 -6.47 4.92 5.00
C GLU A 8 -5.31 4.36 4.16
N ALA A 9 -4.50 5.24 3.55
CA ALA A 9 -3.35 4.83 2.76
C ALA A 9 -2.32 4.06 3.59
N ARG A 10 -2.02 4.53 4.81
CA ARG A 10 -1.12 3.83 5.74
C ARG A 10 -1.65 2.46 6.13
N GLU A 11 -2.91 2.38 6.50
CA GLU A 11 -3.52 1.10 6.88
C GLU A 11 -3.57 0.12 5.72
N ALA A 12 -3.84 0.59 4.50
CA ALA A 12 -3.88 -0.26 3.32
C ALA A 12 -2.50 -0.84 2.98
N VAL A 13 -1.43 -0.05 3.07
CA VAL A 13 -0.04 -0.55 2.88
C VAL A 13 0.31 -1.57 3.96
N ALA A 14 0.04 -1.28 5.23
CA ALA A 14 0.31 -2.22 6.32
C ALA A 14 -0.47 -3.54 6.17
N ARG A 15 -1.73 -3.47 5.70
CA ARG A 15 -2.52 -4.66 5.38
C ARG A 15 -1.91 -5.47 4.24
N ALA A 16 -1.48 -4.81 3.16
CA ALA A 16 -0.83 -5.48 2.04
C ALA A 16 0.47 -6.19 2.48
N GLU A 17 1.31 -5.53 3.28
CA GLU A 17 2.54 -6.11 3.83
C GLU A 17 2.26 -7.34 4.72
N LEU A 18 1.28 -7.24 5.62
CA LEU A 18 0.90 -8.35 6.49
C LEU A 18 0.37 -9.55 5.70
N LEU A 19 -0.42 -9.31 4.66
CA LEU A 19 -0.94 -10.37 3.80
C LEU A 19 0.20 -11.03 3.01
N ALA A 20 1.14 -10.25 2.49
CA ALA A 20 2.28 -10.77 1.73
C ALA A 20 3.19 -11.64 2.60
N LEU A 21 3.46 -11.22 3.84
CA LEU A 21 4.23 -12.01 4.81
C LEU A 21 3.59 -13.36 5.14
N ALA A 22 2.26 -13.46 5.02
CA ALA A 22 1.50 -14.67 5.33
C ALA A 22 1.07 -15.46 4.07
N ALA A 23 1.43 -15.00 2.87
CA ALA A 23 0.96 -15.60 1.63
C ALA A 23 1.82 -16.82 1.24
N GLU A 24 1.28 -18.01 1.49
CA GLU A 24 1.89 -19.30 1.15
C GLU A 24 1.15 -20.04 0.01
N THR A 25 -0.02 -19.54 -0.39
CA THR A 25 -0.90 -20.17 -1.40
C THR A 25 -1.33 -19.18 -2.46
N ASP A 26 -1.68 -19.66 -3.66
CA ASP A 26 -2.17 -18.83 -4.76
C ASP A 26 -3.39 -17.97 -4.38
N ILE A 27 -4.29 -18.51 -3.54
CA ILE A 27 -5.47 -17.78 -3.05
C ILE A 27 -5.06 -16.59 -2.18
N GLN A 28 -4.04 -16.77 -1.33
CA GLN A 28 -3.51 -15.70 -0.49
C GLN A 28 -2.73 -14.68 -1.32
N ARG A 29 -1.95 -15.10 -2.31
CA ARG A 29 -1.30 -14.20 -3.28
C ARG A 29 -2.33 -13.36 -4.04
N GLU A 30 -3.47 -13.92 -4.43
CA GLU A 30 -4.56 -13.13 -5.04
C GLU A 30 -5.13 -12.09 -4.05
N ALA A 31 -5.22 -12.42 -2.76
CA ALA A 31 -5.62 -11.46 -1.73
C ALA A 31 -4.59 -10.34 -1.55
N VAL A 32 -3.29 -10.66 -1.61
CA VAL A 32 -2.19 -9.68 -1.61
C VAL A 32 -2.33 -8.73 -2.80
N GLN A 33 -2.55 -9.24 -4.00
CA GLN A 33 -2.71 -8.41 -5.21
C GLN A 33 -3.93 -7.47 -5.14
N LYS A 34 -5.04 -7.93 -4.56
CA LYS A 34 -6.22 -7.09 -4.31
C LYS A 34 -5.91 -5.97 -3.34
N GLU A 35 -5.26 -6.28 -2.22
CA GLU A 35 -4.95 -5.26 -1.21
C GLU A 35 -3.83 -4.31 -1.68
N TYR A 36 -2.87 -4.80 -2.47
CA TYR A 36 -1.87 -3.98 -3.15
C TYR A 36 -2.53 -2.94 -4.06
N SER A 37 -3.50 -3.37 -4.88
CA SER A 37 -4.24 -2.47 -5.77
C SER A 37 -5.02 -1.41 -4.99
N ARG A 38 -5.59 -1.81 -3.85
CA ARG A 38 -6.31 -0.90 -2.95
C ARG A 38 -5.36 0.11 -2.30
N ALA A 39 -4.22 -0.34 -1.78
CA ALA A 39 -3.20 0.51 -1.19
C ALA A 39 -2.68 1.54 -2.20
N LYS A 40 -2.46 1.14 -3.45
CA LYS A 40 -2.06 2.06 -4.53
C LYS A 40 -3.10 3.15 -4.79
N GLN A 41 -4.39 2.80 -4.83
CA GLN A 41 -5.47 3.76 -5.02
C GLN A 41 -5.61 4.73 -3.82
N ALA A 42 -5.50 4.20 -2.60
CA ALA A 42 -5.54 5.00 -1.38
C ALA A 42 -4.36 5.98 -1.32
N LEU A 43 -3.14 5.52 -1.63
CA LEU A 43 -1.94 6.36 -1.71
C LEU A 43 -2.08 7.47 -2.76
N SER A 44 -2.60 7.15 -3.95
CA SER A 44 -2.83 8.16 -5.00
C SER A 44 -3.83 9.22 -4.55
N SER A 45 -4.94 8.80 -3.91
CA SER A 45 -5.98 9.70 -3.41
C SER A 45 -5.46 10.56 -2.26
N ALA A 46 -4.71 9.95 -1.34
CA ALA A 46 -4.08 10.65 -0.22
C ALA A 46 -3.06 11.67 -0.72
N PHE A 47 -2.21 11.32 -1.69
CA PHE A 47 -1.17 12.21 -2.21
C PHE A 47 -1.76 13.48 -2.82
N ALA A 48 -2.85 13.35 -3.59
CA ALA A 48 -3.56 14.47 -4.20
C ALA A 48 -4.22 15.43 -3.18
N ASN A 49 -4.51 14.96 -1.97
CA ASN A 49 -5.22 15.70 -0.92
C ASN A 49 -4.35 16.00 0.31
N SER A 50 -3.03 15.85 0.19
CA SER A 50 -2.09 15.99 1.30
C SER A 50 -1.20 17.24 1.17
N THR A 51 -0.68 17.69 2.29
CA THR A 51 0.36 18.74 2.33
C THR A 51 1.70 18.22 1.80
N PRO A 52 2.65 19.10 1.42
CA PRO A 52 3.98 18.68 0.98
C PRO A 52 4.71 17.75 1.97
N ALA A 53 4.59 18.01 3.28
CA ALA A 53 5.21 17.17 4.31
C ALA A 53 4.56 15.77 4.40
N GLU A 54 3.23 15.68 4.24
CA GLU A 54 2.53 14.40 4.17
C GLU A 54 2.83 13.64 2.86
N GLN A 55 3.02 14.37 1.75
CA GLN A 55 3.41 13.78 0.47
C GLN A 55 4.78 13.09 0.54
N GLU A 56 5.75 13.65 1.26
CA GLU A 56 7.05 12.97 1.48
C GLU A 56 6.88 11.62 2.20
N GLN A 57 6.01 11.57 3.20
CA GLN A 57 5.69 10.33 3.91
C GLN A 57 4.92 9.34 3.03
N LEU A 58 3.97 9.82 2.23
CA LEU A 58 3.22 9.00 1.28
C LEU A 58 4.11 8.46 0.16
N ALA A 59 5.11 9.21 -0.29
CA ALA A 59 6.09 8.75 -1.28
C ALA A 59 6.92 7.58 -0.73
N SER A 60 7.31 7.66 0.56
CA SER A 60 8.02 6.55 1.23
C SER A 60 7.16 5.28 1.30
N LEU A 61 5.85 5.43 1.53
CA LEU A 61 4.90 4.31 1.55
C LEU A 61 4.64 3.75 0.14
N GLN A 62 4.64 4.59 -0.90
CA GLN A 62 4.55 4.14 -2.29
C GLN A 62 5.77 3.30 -2.67
N GLU A 63 6.97 3.67 -2.22
CA GLU A 63 8.18 2.88 -2.45
C GLU A 63 8.12 1.51 -1.75
N GLN A 64 7.71 1.48 -0.48
CA GLN A 64 7.48 0.23 0.26
C GLN A 64 6.48 -0.68 -0.44
N LEU A 65 5.35 -0.10 -0.87
CA LEU A 65 4.36 -0.84 -1.63
C LEU A 65 4.96 -1.38 -2.93
N HIS A 66 5.70 -0.57 -3.69
CA HIS A 66 6.33 -1.02 -4.94
C HIS A 66 7.29 -2.20 -4.74
N GLN A 67 8.10 -2.17 -3.68
CA GLN A 67 8.98 -3.29 -3.31
C GLN A 67 8.18 -4.57 -3.04
N LEU A 68 7.00 -4.46 -2.41
CA LEU A 68 6.10 -5.59 -2.18
C LEU A 68 5.60 -6.21 -3.48
N GLY A 69 5.26 -5.37 -4.46
CA GLY A 69 4.79 -5.82 -5.78
C GLY A 69 5.87 -6.50 -6.61
N ASP A 70 7.13 -6.06 -6.47
CA ASP A 70 8.29 -6.64 -7.16
C ASP A 70 8.66 -8.03 -6.60
N ILE A 71 8.51 -8.24 -5.28
CA ILE A 71 8.69 -9.54 -4.63
C ILE A 71 7.75 -10.59 -5.21
N GLU A 72 6.47 -10.25 -5.42
CA GLU A 72 5.46 -11.18 -5.97
C GLU A 72 5.66 -11.49 -7.47
N GLN A 73 6.38 -10.65 -8.23
CA GLN A 73 6.63 -10.84 -9.66
C GLN A 73 7.91 -11.65 -9.95
N SER A 74 8.70 -11.96 -8.91
CA SER A 74 10.01 -12.59 -9.04
C SER A 74 9.99 -14.13 -8.89
N GLU A 75 8.81 -14.75 -8.78
CA GLU A 75 8.63 -16.21 -8.66
C GLU A 75 8.04 -16.89 -9.90
#